data_AF-A0A370KYP4-F1
#
_entry.id   AF-A0A370KYP4-F1
#
_cell.length_a   1.000
_cell.length_b   1.000
_cell.length_c   1.000
_cell.angle_alpha   90.00
_cell.angle_beta   90.00
_cell.angle_gamma   90.00
#
_symmetry.space_group_name_H-M   'P 1'
#
loop_
_entity.id
_entity.type
_entity.pdbx_description
1 polymer ?
#
loop_
_entity_poly.entity_id
_entity_poly.type
_entity_poly.pdbx_seq_one_letter_code
_entity_poly.pdbx_strand_id
1 'polypeptide(L)'
;MNALHQIESAESERSEPANVAPPLPIERHIVGAALCAERMRQLTEQLLLLLRHAPRDAETYARVHNDILDAWSVTDQHFQAYHAVIGCGGQA
;
A
#
# COMPACT_ATOMS: atom_id res chain seq x y z
N MET A 1 -44.69 19.37 43.68
CA MET A 1 -44.27 17.99 44.01
C MET A 1 -43.66 17.41 42.75
N ASN A 2 -42.33 17.56 42.57
CA ASN A 2 -41.29 16.51 42.72
C ASN A 2 -41.08 15.76 41.39
N ALA A 3 -39.90 15.50 40.85
CA ALA A 3 -38.52 15.87 41.12
C ALA A 3 -37.68 15.57 39.84
N LEU A 4 -36.48 16.11 39.78
CA LEU A 4 -35.46 15.97 38.74
C LEU A 4 -34.88 14.54 38.60
N HIS A 5 -34.15 14.35 37.48
CA HIS A 5 -32.96 13.51 37.27
C HIS A 5 -33.10 11.99 37.03
N GLN A 6 -32.59 11.55 35.86
CA GLN A 6 -31.60 10.48 35.61
C GLN A 6 -31.57 10.26 34.07
N ILE A 7 -30.64 10.83 33.29
CA ILE A 7 -29.27 10.35 33.02
C ILE A 7 -29.09 8.87 33.37
N GLU A 8 -29.21 8.01 32.35
CA GLU A 8 -28.38 6.81 32.24
C GLU A 8 -27.70 6.83 30.88
N SER A 9 -26.48 7.32 30.92
CA SER A 9 -25.42 6.99 29.98
C SER A 9 -25.04 5.52 30.15
N ALA A 10 -25.01 4.78 29.06
CA ALA A 10 -24.18 3.60 28.87
C ALA A 10 -23.70 3.71 27.40
N GLU A 11 -22.56 4.31 27.08
CA GLU A 11 -21.21 3.83 27.39
C GLU A 11 -21.08 2.32 27.20
N SER A 12 -21.04 1.91 25.93
CA SER A 12 -20.20 0.83 25.37
C SER A 12 -20.58 0.77 23.89
N GLU A 13 -19.74 1.06 22.91
CA GLU A 13 -18.40 0.53 22.73
C GLU A 13 -17.53 1.65 22.12
N ARG A 14 -16.57 2.16 22.91
CA ARG A 14 -15.35 2.66 22.28
C ARG A 14 -14.75 1.44 21.59
N SER A 15 -14.86 1.37 20.26
CA SER A 15 -13.93 0.53 19.50
C SER A 15 -12.55 0.95 19.96
N GLU A 16 -11.88 0.06 20.67
CA GLU A 16 -10.46 0.19 20.99
C GLU A 16 -9.76 0.58 19.69
N PRO A 17 -8.81 1.54 19.71
CA PRO A 17 -7.99 1.74 18.54
C PRO A 17 -7.30 0.40 18.32
N ALA A 18 -7.68 -0.29 17.23
CA ALA A 18 -6.90 -1.39 16.72
C ALA A 18 -5.45 -0.94 16.81
N ASN A 19 -4.59 -1.79 17.35
CA ASN A 19 -3.15 -1.56 17.43
C ASN A 19 -2.60 -1.49 16.00
N VAL A 20 -2.91 -0.40 15.30
CA VAL A 20 -2.47 -0.09 13.96
C VAL A 20 -1.03 0.35 14.17
N ALA A 21 -0.11 -0.51 13.75
CA ALA A 21 1.30 -0.17 13.71
C ALA A 21 1.44 1.24 13.10
N PRO A 22 2.28 2.11 13.68
CA PRO A 22 2.42 3.47 13.19
C PRO A 22 2.76 3.42 11.69
N PRO A 23 2.19 4.34 10.88
CA PRO A 23 2.51 4.41 9.46
C PRO A 23 4.02 4.47 9.29
N LEU A 24 4.54 3.77 8.27
CA LEU A 24 5.97 3.76 8.02
C LEU A 24 6.47 5.21 7.84
N PRO A 25 7.71 5.52 8.27
CA PRO A 25 8.31 6.81 7.99
C PRO A 25 8.21 7.13 6.49
N ILE A 26 7.96 8.40 6.16
CA ILE A 26 7.79 8.90 4.79
C ILE A 26 8.94 8.46 3.88
N GLU A 27 10.17 8.50 4.40
CA GLU A 27 11.38 8.09 3.71
C GLU A 27 11.32 6.63 3.25
N ARG A 28 10.69 5.75 4.04
CA ARG A 28 10.51 4.35 3.67
C ARG A 28 9.51 4.16 2.54
N HIS A 29 8.50 5.03 2.42
CA HIS A 29 7.61 5.00 1.27
C HIS A 29 8.32 5.43 -0.02
N ILE A 30 9.15 6.47 0.04
CA ILE A 30 9.95 6.93 -1.10
C ILE A 30 10.95 5.83 -1.55
N VAL A 31 11.70 5.27 -0.60
CA VAL A 31 12.66 4.19 -0.89
C VAL A 31 11.94 2.94 -1.39
N GLY A 32 10.81 2.57 -0.79
CA GLY A 32 10.00 1.43 -1.23
C GLY A 32 9.50 1.59 -2.67
N ALA A 33 8.98 2.77 -3.02
CA ALA A 33 8.56 3.08 -4.39
C ALA A 33 9.74 3.00 -5.38
N ALA A 34 10.90 3.55 -5.02
CA ALA A 34 12.09 3.49 -5.88
C ALA A 34 12.58 2.06 -6.12
N LEU A 35 12.58 1.20 -5.08
CA LEU A 35 12.94 -0.21 -5.21
C LEU A 35 11.94 -0.98 -6.07
N CYS A 36 10.65 -0.70 -5.96
CA CYS A 36 9.63 -1.32 -6.80
C CYS A 36 9.75 -0.89 -8.27
N ALA A 37 10.05 0.39 -8.53
CA ALA A 37 10.32 0.89 -9.88
C ALA A 37 11.56 0.23 -10.51
N GLU A 38 12.65 0.06 -9.75
CA GLU A 38 13.84 -0.66 -10.23
C GLU A 38 13.54 -2.14 -10.51
N ARG A 39 12.74 -2.79 -9.65
CA ARG A 39 12.27 -4.16 -9.91
C ARG A 39 11.43 -4.25 -11.19
N MET A 40 10.52 -3.31 -11.43
CA MET A 40 9.74 -3.25 -12.68
C MET A 40 10.64 -3.11 -13.91
N ARG A 41 11.68 -2.27 -13.83
CA ARG A 41 12.67 -2.11 -14.91
C ARG A 41 13.33 -3.45 -15.26
N GLN A 42 13.82 -4.17 -14.25
CA GLN A 42 14.47 -5.47 -14.42
C GLN A 42 13.54 -6.54 -15.00
N LEU A 43 12.30 -6.61 -14.50
CA LEU A 43 11.30 -7.56 -15.02
C LEU A 43 10.90 -7.22 -16.47
N THR A 44 10.85 -5.94 -16.82
CA THR A 44 10.59 -5.51 -18.20
C THR A 44 11.71 -5.93 -19.14
N GLU A 45 12.97 -5.79 -18.72
CA GLU A 45 14.12 -6.30 -19.49
C GLU A 45 14.04 -7.82 -19.68
N GLN A 46 13.69 -8.56 -18.63
CA GLN A 46 13.47 -10.00 -18.71
C GLN A 46 12.34 -10.36 -19.69
N LEU A 47 11.23 -9.62 -19.67
CA LEU A 47 10.11 -9.82 -20.58
C LEU A 47 10.53 -9.59 -22.05
N LEU A 48 11.31 -8.55 -22.32
CA LEU A 48 11.83 -8.26 -23.66
C LEU A 48 12.77 -9.37 -24.15
N LEU A 49 13.63 -9.89 -23.27
CA LEU A 49 14.48 -11.04 -23.60
C LEU A 49 13.66 -12.30 -23.88
N LEU A 50 12.61 -12.55 -23.10
CA LEU A 50 11.70 -13.67 -23.34
C LEU A 50 11.02 -13.56 -24.70
N LEU A 51 10.47 -12.39 -25.03
CA LEU A 51 9.83 -12.14 -26.32
C LEU A 51 10.79 -12.30 -27.50
N ARG A 52 12.09 -12.02 -27.29
CA ARG A 52 13.11 -12.19 -28.32
C ARG A 52 13.54 -13.64 -28.52
N HIS A 53 13.73 -14.40 -27.43
CA HIS A 53 14.41 -15.69 -27.47
C HIS A 53 13.47 -16.90 -27.30
N ALA A 54 12.34 -16.71 -26.62
CA ALA A 54 11.34 -17.76 -26.38
C ALA A 54 9.91 -17.21 -26.48
N PRO A 55 9.50 -16.63 -27.63
CA PRO A 55 8.20 -15.96 -27.79
C PRO A 55 6.97 -16.87 -27.62
N ARG A 56 7.16 -18.19 -27.61
CA ARG A 56 6.08 -19.19 -27.40
C ARG A 56 5.99 -19.68 -25.95
N ASP A 57 6.87 -19.23 -25.07
CA ASP A 57 6.83 -19.56 -23.65
C ASP A 57 5.79 -18.67 -22.93
N ALA A 58 4.53 -19.04 -23.11
CA ALA A 58 3.38 -18.31 -22.54
C ALA A 58 3.34 -18.38 -21.01
N GLU A 59 3.85 -19.46 -20.41
CA GLU A 59 3.87 -19.65 -18.96
C GLU A 59 4.85 -18.66 -18.31
N THR A 60 6.09 -18.61 -18.80
CA THR A 60 7.06 -17.63 -18.30
C THR A 60 6.62 -16.21 -18.57
N TYR A 61 5.98 -15.95 -19.72
CA TYR A 61 5.44 -14.64 -20.06
C TYR A 61 4.40 -14.20 -19.02
N ALA A 62 3.40 -15.04 -18.75
CA ALA A 62 2.32 -14.73 -17.82
C ALA A 62 2.87 -14.47 -16.40
N ARG A 63 3.83 -15.26 -15.96
CA ARG A 63 4.49 -15.07 -14.66
C ARG A 63 5.21 -13.71 -14.58
N VAL A 64 6.11 -13.42 -15.52
CA VAL A 64 6.88 -12.16 -15.51
C VAL A 64 5.96 -10.95 -15.67
N HIS A 65 4.92 -11.06 -16.50
CA HIS A 65 3.92 -10.01 -16.66
C HIS A 65 3.15 -9.74 -15.35
N ASN A 66 2.70 -10.77 -14.64
CA ASN A 66 2.05 -10.60 -13.35
C ASN A 66 2.99 -10.03 -12.29
N ASP A 67 4.26 -10.45 -12.26
CA ASP A 67 5.26 -9.88 -11.35
C ASP A 67 5.46 -8.37 -11.60
N ILE A 68 5.36 -7.90 -12.86
CA ILE A 68 5.41 -6.47 -13.21
C ILE A 68 4.19 -5.74 -12.64
N LEU A 69 2.99 -6.30 -12.82
CA LEU A 69 1.76 -5.71 -12.32
C LEU A 69 1.74 -5.63 -10.79
N ASP A 70 2.24 -6.66 -10.11
CA ASP A 70 2.36 -6.65 -8.65
C ASP A 70 3.33 -5.57 -8.18
N ALA A 71 4.50 -5.45 -8.83
CA ALA A 71 5.47 -4.39 -8.50
C ALA A 71 4.90 -2.98 -8.78
N TRP A 72 4.09 -2.82 -9.82
CA TRP A 72 3.38 -1.58 -10.10
C TRP A 72 2.35 -1.26 -9.01
N SER A 73 1.53 -2.24 -8.60
CA SER A 73 0.56 -2.08 -7.51
C SER A 73 1.23 -1.69 -6.20
N VAL A 74 2.37 -2.30 -5.84
CA VAL A 74 3.11 -1.95 -4.62
C VAL A 74 3.70 -0.54 -4.71
N THR A 75 4.15 -0.13 -5.90
CA THR A 75 4.62 1.25 -6.14
C THR A 75 3.50 2.26 -5.89
N ASP A 76 2.29 2.00 -6.41
CA ASP A 76 1.12 2.85 -6.18
C ASP A 76 0.74 2.88 -4.69
N GLN A 77 0.77 1.75 -3.97
CA GLN A 77 0.54 1.72 -2.53
C GLN A 77 1.51 2.62 -1.76
N HIS A 78 2.81 2.62 -2.11
CA HIS A 78 3.78 3.53 -1.51
C HIS A 78 3.47 4.99 -1.86
N PHE A 79 3.07 5.28 -3.10
CA PHE A 79 2.67 6.62 -3.53
C PHE A 79 1.44 7.14 -2.77
N GLN A 80 0.38 6.34 -2.66
CA GLN A 80 -0.84 6.71 -1.93
C GLN A 80 -0.54 6.93 -0.44
N ALA A 81 0.26 6.06 0.18
CA ALA A 81 0.63 6.20 1.58
C ALA A 81 1.49 7.45 1.83
N TYR A 82 2.44 7.76 0.94
CA TYR A 82 3.18 9.02 0.98
C TYR A 82 2.24 10.23 0.93
N HIS A 83 1.28 10.23 -0.01
CA HIS A 83 0.31 11.31 -0.17
C HIS A 83 -0.64 11.46 1.02
N ALA A 84 -1.03 10.35 1.65
CA ALA A 84 -1.83 10.39 2.87
C ALA A 84 -1.09 11.09 4.01
N VAL A 85 0.20 10.79 4.21
CA VAL A 85 0.98 11.41 5.29
C VAL A 85 1.16 12.92 5.08
N ILE A 86 1.49 13.37 3.87
CA ILE A 86 1.63 14.82 3.59
C ILE A 86 0.28 15.54 3.58
N GLY A 87 -0.80 14.85 3.17
CA GLY A 87 -2.16 15.40 3.08
C GLY A 87 -2.82 15.62 4.44
N CYS A 88 -2.42 14.86 5.47
CA CYS A 88 -2.89 15.01 6.84
C CYS A 88 -2.36 16.27 7.56
N GLY A 89 -1.62 17.16 6.88
CA GLY A 89 -1.37 18.52 7.34
C GLY A 89 -0.67 18.64 8.71
N GLY A 90 0.23 17.71 9.06
CA GLY A 90 0.99 17.79 10.31
C GLY A 90 0.18 17.57 11.59
N GLN A 91 -0.96 16.86 11.53
CA GLN A 91 -1.77 16.51 12.71
C GLN A 91 -1.21 15.30 13.50
N ALA A 92 0.10 15.27 13.74
CA ALA A 92 0.75 14.31 14.65
C ALA A 92 1.15 15.00 15.96
#